data_AF-A0A6A5RA76-F1
#
_entry.id   AF-A0A6A5RA76-F1
#
_cell.length_a   1.000
_cell.length_b   1.000
_cell.length_c   1.000
_cell.angle_alpha   90.00
_cell.angle_beta   90.00
_cell.angle_gamma   90.00
#
_symmetry.space_group_name_H-M   'P 1'
#
loop_
_entity.id
_entity.type
_entity.pdbx_description
1 polymer ?
#
loop_
_entity_poly.entity_id
_entity_poly.type
_entity_poly.pdbx_seq_one_letter_code
_entity_poly.pdbx_strand_id
1 'polypeptide(L)'
;MPQNNPRLLQQGQSTEKACQERNTDPAEIDIRRQSQPARKNLLRSPLVIIVVNVYHIGTVRLDLLQVSSTRVSDLLYAGVIKLLADTAADSVVILVQHLINVCRTKFAEPARLQNTVSVYQSLAVCQAAFRLGITKHTCHVFRKMEAYISDTQLPYHEIDAVMHFGASYLRLYNRMADRLAVYVREETVSDPGVFTKFCFAHPPLNTAIIEAADRRKEWLARREQKRIQREQDKLRWNVERKKHNAERRAEEEKRVAHESAMRQACLAKTRASVKDRVMTAEEKK
;
A
#
# COMPACT_ATOMS: atom_id res chain seq x y z
N MET A 1 2.04 -6.78 -34.16
CA MET A 1 2.82 -6.76 -32.91
C MET A 1 2.95 -5.31 -32.45
N PRO A 2 2.14 -4.82 -31.50
CA PRO A 2 2.30 -3.47 -30.98
C PRO A 2 3.61 -3.41 -30.18
N GLN A 3 4.50 -2.50 -30.57
CA GLN A 3 5.78 -2.31 -29.89
C GLN A 3 5.52 -1.67 -28.51
N ASN A 4 5.85 -2.42 -27.45
CA ASN A 4 5.79 -1.93 -26.07
C ASN A 4 6.78 -0.78 -25.92
N ASN A 5 6.27 0.45 -25.83
CA ASN A 5 7.10 1.65 -25.75
C ASN A 5 7.52 1.87 -24.28
N PRO A 6 8.78 1.62 -23.90
CA PRO A 6 9.21 1.59 -22.49
C PRO A 6 9.07 2.94 -21.77
N ARG A 7 8.96 4.05 -22.52
CA ARG A 7 8.69 5.39 -21.96
C ARG A 7 7.29 5.54 -21.36
N LEU A 8 6.28 4.84 -21.87
CA LEU A 8 4.92 4.93 -21.34
C LEU A 8 4.80 4.21 -19.98
N LEU A 9 5.52 3.10 -19.81
CA LEU A 9 5.57 2.35 -18.55
C LEU A 9 6.25 3.15 -17.42
N GLN A 10 7.28 3.95 -17.72
CA GLN A 10 7.90 4.83 -16.72
C GLN A 10 7.00 6.00 -16.30
N GLN A 11 6.22 6.57 -17.23
CA GLN A 11 5.29 7.65 -16.91
C GLN A 11 4.15 7.16 -16.00
N GLY A 12 3.63 5.96 -16.23
CA GLY A 12 2.57 5.35 -15.40
C GLY A 12 2.95 5.02 -13.96
N GLN A 13 4.22 4.72 -13.70
CA GLN A 13 4.70 4.49 -12.34
C GLN A 13 4.88 5.80 -11.56
N SER A 14 5.07 6.93 -12.24
CA SER A 14 5.26 8.24 -11.61
C SER A 14 3.94 8.90 -11.16
N THR A 15 2.87 8.73 -11.95
CA THR A 15 1.50 9.17 -11.66
C THR A 15 0.94 8.57 -10.37
N GLU A 16 1.09 7.26 -10.21
CA GLU A 16 0.58 6.56 -9.04
C GLU A 16 1.39 6.83 -7.78
N LYS A 17 2.72 6.91 -7.88
CA LYS A 17 3.58 7.25 -6.74
C LYS A 17 3.22 8.63 -6.18
N ALA A 18 3.02 9.63 -7.04
CA ALA A 18 2.64 10.99 -6.62
C ALA A 18 1.29 11.03 -5.86
N CYS A 19 0.31 10.23 -6.26
CA CYS A 19 -0.98 10.14 -5.56
C CYS A 19 -0.92 9.28 -4.26
N GLN A 20 0.08 8.40 -4.13
CA GLN A 20 0.16 7.40 -3.06
C GLN A 20 1.00 7.83 -1.86
N GLU A 21 2.06 8.62 -2.06
CA GLU A 21 2.89 9.05 -0.94
C GLU A 21 2.04 9.82 0.07
N ARG A 22 1.99 9.32 1.32
CA ARG A 22 1.35 10.04 2.45
C ARG A 22 1.98 11.42 2.68
N ASN A 23 3.18 11.60 2.13
CA ASN A 23 3.86 12.86 1.94
C ASN A 23 3.91 13.14 0.43
N THR A 24 2.87 13.78 -0.12
CA THR A 24 3.04 14.59 -1.34
C THR A 24 4.34 15.38 -1.22
N ASP A 25 5.09 15.49 -2.31
CA ASP A 25 6.32 16.27 -2.41
C ASP A 25 6.28 17.48 -1.44
N PRO A 26 7.23 17.62 -0.50
CA PRO A 26 7.19 18.69 0.51
C PRO A 26 7.07 20.09 -0.11
N ALA A 27 7.43 20.25 -1.39
CA ALA A 27 7.24 21.46 -2.16
C ALA A 27 5.77 21.79 -2.48
N GLU A 28 4.88 20.79 -2.57
CA GLU A 28 3.46 21.01 -2.90
C GLU A 28 2.69 21.54 -1.68
N ILE A 29 2.26 22.80 -1.71
CA ILE A 29 1.49 23.40 -0.61
C ILE A 29 0.00 23.13 -0.80
N ASP A 30 -0.64 22.56 0.22
CA ASP A 30 -2.11 22.47 0.25
C ASP A 30 -2.69 23.82 0.67
N ILE A 31 -3.14 24.60 -0.31
CA ILE A 31 -3.72 25.94 -0.08
C ILE A 31 -4.92 25.93 0.87
N ARG A 32 -5.59 24.78 1.09
CA ARG A 32 -6.70 24.67 2.06
C ARG A 32 -6.23 24.89 3.50
N ARG A 33 -4.94 24.64 3.79
CA ARG A 33 -4.34 24.80 5.12
C ARG A 33 -3.90 26.24 5.40
N GLN A 34 -3.90 27.11 4.40
CA GLN A 34 -3.52 28.51 4.57
C GLN A 34 -4.67 29.32 5.17
N SER A 35 -4.35 30.44 5.83
CA SER A 35 -5.35 31.38 6.33
C SER A 35 -6.15 32.01 5.18
N GLN A 36 -7.40 32.40 5.44
CA GLN A 36 -8.26 32.99 4.41
C GLN A 36 -7.66 34.25 3.75
N PRO A 37 -7.02 35.18 4.47
CA PRO A 37 -6.34 36.31 3.84
C PRO A 37 -5.22 35.88 2.88
N ALA A 38 -4.41 34.89 3.27
CA ALA A 38 -3.36 34.35 2.41
C ALA A 38 -3.95 33.73 1.13
N ARG A 39 -5.00 32.91 1.26
CA ARG A 39 -5.67 32.30 0.10
C ARG A 39 -6.27 33.34 -0.86
N LYS A 40 -6.83 34.44 -0.33
CA LYS A 40 -7.37 35.53 -1.14
C LYS A 40 -6.29 36.30 -1.89
N ASN A 41 -5.10 36.46 -1.31
CA ASN A 41 -3.99 37.14 -1.98
C ASN A 41 -3.54 36.40 -3.24
N LEU A 42 -3.65 35.06 -3.28
CA LEU A 42 -3.36 34.24 -4.46
C LEU A 42 -4.22 34.60 -5.69
N LEU A 43 -5.35 35.30 -5.49
CA LEU A 43 -6.25 35.69 -6.57
C LEU A 43 -5.91 37.05 -7.21
N ARG A 44 -4.84 37.72 -6.77
CA ARG A 44 -4.46 39.07 -7.24
C ARG A 44 -3.43 39.09 -8.37
N SER A 45 -2.81 37.96 -8.68
CA SER A 45 -1.74 37.85 -9.66
C SER A 45 -2.22 37.84 -11.12
N PRO A 46 -1.32 37.99 -12.11
CA PRO A 46 -1.68 37.87 -13.53
C PRO A 46 -2.36 36.54 -13.87
N LEU A 47 -3.16 36.55 -14.93
CA LEU A 47 -3.80 35.35 -15.45
C LEU A 47 -2.82 34.57 -16.33
N VAL A 48 -2.84 33.25 -16.18
CA VAL A 48 -2.17 32.26 -17.02
C VAL A 48 -3.25 31.55 -17.82
N ILE A 49 -3.01 31.37 -19.11
CA ILE A 49 -3.90 30.67 -20.03
C ILE A 49 -3.58 29.18 -20.01
N ILE A 50 -4.57 28.33 -19.80
CA ILE A 50 -4.42 26.87 -19.94
C ILE A 50 -5.01 26.44 -21.27
N VAL A 51 -4.19 25.77 -22.08
CA VAL A 51 -4.54 25.25 -23.39
C VAL A 51 -4.37 23.74 -23.37
N VAL A 52 -5.34 23.01 -23.88
CA VAL A 52 -5.21 21.57 -24.19
C VAL A 52 -5.12 21.46 -25.70
N ASN A 53 -3.99 20.96 -26.19
CA ASN A 53 -3.66 20.97 -27.62
C ASN A 53 -3.64 22.40 -28.21
N VAL A 54 -4.71 22.79 -28.92
CA VAL A 54 -4.90 24.14 -29.53
C VAL A 54 -6.09 24.90 -28.94
N TYR A 55 -6.84 24.28 -28.03
CA TYR A 55 -8.06 24.86 -27.49
C TYR A 55 -7.81 25.52 -26.15
N HIS A 56 -8.25 26.77 -26.03
CA HIS A 56 -8.28 27.49 -24.75
C HIS A 56 -9.33 26.85 -23.84
N ILE A 57 -8.87 26.30 -22.70
CA ILE A 57 -9.74 25.62 -21.74
C ILE A 57 -10.17 26.56 -20.61
N GLY A 58 -9.27 27.44 -20.18
CA GLY A 58 -9.58 28.43 -19.15
C GLY A 58 -8.36 29.22 -18.70
N THR A 59 -8.58 30.10 -17.74
CA THR A 59 -7.54 30.92 -17.13
C THR A 59 -7.48 30.71 -15.62
N VAL A 60 -6.29 30.84 -15.07
CA VAL A 60 -6.03 30.71 -13.62
C VAL A 60 -4.97 31.71 -13.20
N ARG A 61 -4.96 32.08 -11.92
CA ARG A 61 -4.03 33.06 -11.37
C ARG A 61 -2.63 32.44 -11.20
N LEU A 62 -1.58 33.18 -11.57
CA LEU A 62 -0.20 32.68 -11.55
C LEU A 62 0.23 32.22 -10.15
N ASP A 63 0.09 33.06 -9.14
CA ASP A 63 0.46 32.73 -7.75
C ASP A 63 -0.31 31.53 -7.22
N LEU A 64 -1.59 31.40 -7.60
CA LEU A 64 -2.41 30.25 -7.23
C LEU A 64 -1.80 28.96 -7.79
N LEU A 65 -1.40 28.96 -9.05
CA LEU A 65 -0.68 27.83 -9.64
C LEU A 65 0.67 27.61 -8.98
N GLN A 66 1.51 28.65 -8.82
CA GLN A 66 2.86 28.51 -8.29
C GLN A 66 2.88 27.90 -6.88
N VAL A 67 1.87 28.20 -6.06
CA VAL A 67 1.75 27.63 -4.72
C VAL A 67 1.19 26.21 -4.73
N SER A 68 0.23 25.92 -5.63
CA SER A 68 -0.47 24.63 -5.63
C SER A 68 0.19 23.56 -6.50
N SER A 69 1.02 23.94 -7.47
CA SER A 69 1.59 23.03 -8.46
C SER A 69 3.10 22.90 -8.33
N THR A 70 3.58 21.65 -8.34
CA THR A 70 5.01 21.31 -8.36
C THR A 70 5.64 21.45 -9.74
N ARG A 71 4.85 21.72 -10.78
CA ARG A 71 5.29 21.67 -12.19
C ARG A 71 5.14 22.99 -12.92
N VAL A 72 4.72 24.08 -12.25
CA VAL A 72 4.49 25.37 -12.93
C VAL A 72 5.72 25.86 -13.67
N SER A 73 6.91 25.74 -13.07
CA SER A 73 8.18 26.15 -13.69
C SER A 73 8.42 25.47 -15.04
N ASP A 74 8.01 24.21 -15.15
CA ASP A 74 8.26 23.37 -16.32
C ASP A 74 7.17 23.55 -17.37
N LEU A 75 5.96 23.88 -16.93
CA LEU A 75 4.76 23.96 -17.79
C LEU A 75 4.50 25.37 -18.31
N LEU A 76 4.92 26.41 -17.59
CA LEU A 76 4.61 27.79 -17.91
C LEU A 76 5.59 28.34 -18.95
N TYR A 77 5.08 28.72 -20.12
CA TYR A 77 5.85 29.38 -21.15
C TYR A 77 5.08 30.61 -21.68
N ALA A 78 5.68 31.80 -21.55
CA ALA A 78 5.09 33.06 -22.01
C ALA A 78 3.64 33.30 -21.53
N GLY A 79 3.34 32.96 -20.27
CA GLY A 79 1.99 33.13 -19.70
C GLY A 79 0.98 32.05 -20.11
N VAL A 80 1.42 30.98 -20.78
CA VAL A 80 0.58 29.88 -21.27
C VAL A 80 1.08 28.54 -20.74
N ILE A 81 0.16 27.69 -20.28
CA ILE A 81 0.40 26.29 -19.96
C ILE A 81 -0.24 25.43 -21.06
N LYS A 82 0.58 24.66 -21.77
CA LYS A 82 0.13 23.75 -22.82
C LYS A 82 0.12 22.32 -22.30
N LEU A 83 -1.08 21.76 -22.20
CA LEU A 83 -1.32 20.36 -21.82
C LEU A 83 -1.45 19.48 -23.07
N LEU A 84 -1.14 18.20 -22.90
CA LEU A 84 -1.24 17.20 -23.94
C LEU A 84 -2.69 16.99 -24.39
N ALA A 85 -2.89 16.62 -25.66
CA ALA A 85 -4.21 16.46 -26.27
C ALA A 85 -5.07 15.34 -25.65
N ASP A 86 -4.44 14.38 -24.96
CA ASP A 86 -5.11 13.31 -24.21
C ASP A 86 -5.68 13.80 -22.86
N THR A 87 -5.42 15.04 -22.46
CA THR A 87 -5.92 15.57 -21.19
C THR A 87 -7.38 16.00 -21.31
N ALA A 88 -8.25 15.42 -20.49
CA ALA A 88 -9.67 15.78 -20.47
C ALA A 88 -9.86 17.26 -20.05
N ALA A 89 -10.34 18.09 -20.98
CA ALA A 89 -10.56 19.52 -20.78
C ALA A 89 -11.48 19.83 -19.59
N ASP A 90 -12.63 19.13 -19.50
CA ASP A 90 -13.59 19.32 -18.41
C ASP A 90 -12.98 19.03 -17.04
N SER A 91 -12.09 18.04 -16.95
CA SER A 91 -11.36 17.71 -15.73
C SER A 91 -10.42 18.83 -15.30
N VAL A 92 -9.78 19.51 -16.26
CA VAL A 92 -8.97 20.71 -15.98
C VAL A 92 -9.85 21.85 -15.47
N VAL A 93 -11.01 22.08 -16.09
CA VAL A 93 -11.96 23.12 -15.65
C VAL A 93 -12.43 22.86 -14.22
N ILE A 94 -12.80 21.61 -13.88
CA ILE A 94 -13.20 21.22 -12.52
C ILE A 94 -12.09 21.52 -11.50
N LEU A 95 -10.84 21.21 -11.84
CA LEU A 95 -9.70 21.47 -10.96
C LEU A 95 -9.45 22.96 -10.76
N VAL A 96 -9.44 23.76 -11.83
CA VAL A 96 -9.25 25.21 -11.75
C VAL A 96 -10.38 25.85 -10.93
N GLN A 97 -11.63 25.46 -11.18
CA GLN A 97 -12.77 25.95 -10.44
C GLN A 97 -12.68 25.57 -8.96
N HIS A 98 -12.23 24.36 -8.64
CA HIS A 98 -12.00 23.93 -7.26
C HIS A 98 -10.96 24.82 -6.55
N LEU A 99 -9.80 25.06 -7.17
CA LEU A 99 -8.75 25.91 -6.58
C LEU A 99 -9.26 27.34 -6.34
N ILE A 100 -9.98 27.91 -7.31
CA ILE A 100 -10.60 29.24 -7.18
C ILE A 100 -11.62 29.27 -6.02
N ASN A 101 -12.46 28.23 -5.91
CA ASN A 101 -13.45 28.12 -4.84
C ASN A 101 -12.79 28.03 -3.44
N VAL A 102 -11.69 27.28 -3.33
CA VAL A 102 -10.88 27.19 -2.10
C VAL A 102 -10.33 28.56 -1.70
N CYS A 103 -9.91 29.38 -2.66
CA CYS A 103 -9.44 30.74 -2.39
C CYS A 103 -10.55 31.73 -2.04
N ARG A 104 -11.75 31.57 -2.61
CA ARG A 104 -12.88 32.48 -2.39
C ARG A 104 -13.64 32.18 -1.11
N THR A 105 -13.62 30.95 -0.63
CA THR A 105 -14.44 30.56 0.52
C THR A 105 -13.99 31.23 1.82
N LYS A 106 -14.98 31.60 2.64
CA LYS A 106 -14.77 32.20 3.96
C LYS A 106 -14.48 31.15 5.05
N PHE A 107 -14.76 29.87 4.79
CA PHE A 107 -14.55 28.81 5.76
C PHE A 107 -13.07 28.66 6.13
N ALA A 108 -12.79 28.45 7.41
CA ALA A 108 -11.43 28.19 7.89
C ALA A 108 -10.83 26.97 7.18
N GLU A 109 -11.64 25.92 7.04
CA GLU A 109 -11.32 24.69 6.32
C GLU A 109 -12.18 24.57 5.04
N PRO A 110 -11.63 24.91 3.87
CA PRO A 110 -12.31 24.72 2.61
C PRO A 110 -12.63 23.25 2.34
N ALA A 111 -13.79 22.98 1.77
CA ALA A 111 -14.20 21.63 1.39
C ALA A 111 -13.19 21.00 0.42
N ARG A 112 -12.97 19.69 0.58
CA ARG A 112 -12.17 18.91 -0.37
C ARG A 112 -12.91 18.75 -1.68
N LEU A 113 -12.18 18.53 -2.77
CA LEU A 113 -12.77 18.20 -4.06
C LEU A 113 -13.69 16.99 -3.90
N GLN A 114 -14.96 17.12 -4.29
CA GLN A 114 -15.87 15.98 -4.21
C GLN A 114 -15.58 15.01 -5.35
N ASN A 115 -15.93 13.73 -5.14
CA ASN A 115 -15.92 12.78 -6.23
C ASN A 115 -16.93 13.21 -7.28
N THR A 116 -16.59 12.95 -8.54
CA THR A 116 -17.53 13.14 -9.64
C THR A 116 -18.49 11.97 -9.73
N VAL A 117 -19.49 12.09 -10.61
CA VAL A 117 -20.58 11.10 -10.75
C VAL A 117 -20.05 9.75 -11.26
N SER A 118 -18.96 9.74 -12.04
CA SER A 118 -18.40 8.52 -12.64
C SER A 118 -16.95 8.26 -12.23
N VAL A 119 -16.55 6.98 -12.29
CA VAL A 119 -15.15 6.56 -12.14
C VAL A 119 -14.29 7.20 -13.22
N TYR A 120 -14.75 7.22 -14.47
CA TYR A 120 -14.03 7.83 -15.60
C TYR A 120 -13.66 9.28 -15.31
N GLN A 121 -14.64 10.11 -14.94
CA GLN A 121 -14.39 11.53 -14.70
C GLN A 121 -13.52 11.75 -13.46
N SER A 122 -13.66 10.91 -12.43
CA SER A 122 -12.83 10.97 -11.22
C SER A 122 -11.35 10.64 -11.53
N LEU A 123 -11.10 9.63 -12.35
CA LEU A 123 -9.75 9.28 -12.81
C LEU A 123 -9.18 10.32 -13.77
N ALA A 124 -10.00 10.87 -14.67
CA ALA A 124 -9.61 11.96 -15.57
C ALA A 124 -9.19 13.22 -14.79
N VAL A 125 -9.91 13.56 -13.71
CA VAL A 125 -9.54 14.63 -12.76
C VAL A 125 -8.22 14.32 -12.06
N CYS A 126 -7.99 13.09 -11.61
CA CYS A 126 -6.70 12.72 -11.04
C CYS A 126 -5.56 12.84 -12.08
N GLN A 127 -5.82 12.53 -13.34
CA GLN A 127 -4.81 12.56 -14.40
C GLN A 127 -4.47 14.00 -14.77
N ALA A 128 -5.48 14.84 -14.96
CA ALA A 128 -5.31 16.27 -15.18
C ALA A 128 -4.54 16.92 -14.01
N ALA A 129 -4.86 16.55 -12.77
CA ALA A 129 -4.14 17.03 -11.59
C ALA A 129 -2.67 16.61 -11.58
N PHE A 130 -2.37 15.36 -11.96
CA PHE A 130 -0.99 14.92 -12.11
C PHE A 130 -0.23 15.67 -13.21
N ARG A 131 -0.86 15.87 -14.38
CA ARG A 131 -0.26 16.64 -15.48
C ARG A 131 0.05 18.07 -15.06
N LEU A 132 -0.83 18.69 -14.26
CA LEU A 132 -0.68 20.03 -13.72
C LEU A 132 0.22 20.12 -12.48
N GLY A 133 0.61 19.01 -11.87
CA GLY A 133 1.40 19.00 -10.63
C GLY A 133 0.64 19.34 -9.35
N ILE A 134 -0.69 19.20 -9.33
CA ILE A 134 -1.60 19.58 -8.22
C ILE A 134 -2.23 18.36 -7.52
N THR A 135 -1.47 17.27 -7.39
CA THR A 135 -1.96 15.96 -6.91
C THR A 135 -2.48 15.96 -5.48
N LYS A 136 -2.03 16.87 -4.62
CA LYS A 136 -2.48 17.00 -3.22
C LYS A 136 -3.95 17.36 -3.08
N HIS A 137 -4.51 17.96 -4.13
CA HIS A 137 -5.93 18.30 -4.20
C HIS A 137 -6.82 17.13 -4.67
N THR A 138 -6.24 16.09 -5.26
CA THR A 138 -7.00 14.95 -5.82
C THR A 138 -6.65 13.61 -5.19
N CYS A 139 -5.62 13.52 -4.34
CA CYS A 139 -5.17 12.27 -3.74
C CYS A 139 -6.28 11.52 -2.98
N HIS A 140 -7.19 12.24 -2.31
CA HIS A 140 -8.32 11.62 -1.61
C HIS A 140 -9.38 11.08 -2.57
N VAL A 141 -9.57 11.70 -3.74
CA VAL A 141 -10.45 11.20 -4.80
C VAL A 141 -9.90 9.88 -5.33
N PHE A 142 -8.60 9.83 -5.66
CA PHE A 142 -7.94 8.62 -6.12
C PHE A 142 -8.02 7.48 -5.09
N ARG A 143 -7.75 7.76 -3.81
CA ARG A 143 -7.88 6.75 -2.73
C ARG A 143 -9.30 6.23 -2.57
N LYS A 144 -10.30 7.09 -2.77
CA LYS A 144 -11.70 6.66 -2.74
C LYS A 144 -12.06 5.77 -3.93
N MET A 145 -11.49 6.03 -5.11
CA MET A 145 -11.62 5.12 -6.26
C MET A 145 -10.93 3.77 -6.01
N GLU A 146 -9.74 3.80 -5.41
CA GLU A 146 -9.03 2.58 -4.98
C GLU A 146 -9.86 1.72 -4.01
N ALA A 147 -10.51 2.34 -3.03
CA ALA A 147 -11.39 1.64 -2.09
C ALA A 147 -12.63 1.10 -2.80
N TYR A 148 -13.28 1.94 -3.61
CA TYR A 148 -14.47 1.57 -4.38
C TYR A 148 -14.26 0.32 -5.26
N ILE A 149 -13.13 0.28 -6.00
CA ILE A 149 -12.74 -0.86 -6.85
C ILE A 149 -12.39 -2.11 -6.03
N SER A 150 -11.94 -1.95 -4.77
CA SER A 150 -11.63 -3.08 -3.90
C SER A 150 -12.91 -3.76 -3.38
N ASP A 151 -13.91 -2.95 -3.05
CA ASP A 151 -15.05 -3.40 -2.27
C ASP A 151 -16.26 -3.76 -3.15
N THR A 152 -16.38 -3.16 -4.34
CA THR A 152 -17.58 -3.25 -5.19
C THR A 152 -17.31 -4.03 -6.48
N GLN A 153 -18.31 -4.78 -6.94
CA GLN A 153 -18.31 -5.35 -8.28
C GLN A 153 -18.59 -4.24 -9.30
N LEU A 154 -17.60 -3.94 -10.14
CA LEU A 154 -17.70 -2.85 -11.09
C LEU A 154 -18.62 -3.21 -12.26
N PRO A 155 -19.53 -2.32 -12.68
CA PRO A 155 -20.20 -2.44 -13.96
C PRO A 155 -19.21 -2.28 -15.13
N TYR A 156 -19.54 -2.84 -16.29
CA TYR A 156 -18.64 -2.90 -17.45
C TYR A 156 -18.08 -1.53 -17.89
N HIS A 157 -18.90 -0.48 -17.87
CA HIS A 157 -18.46 0.87 -18.26
C HIS A 157 -17.42 1.47 -17.30
N GLU A 158 -17.38 1.03 -16.04
CA GLU A 158 -16.34 1.43 -15.09
C GLU A 158 -15.08 0.60 -15.23
N ILE A 159 -15.20 -0.68 -15.62
CA ILE A 159 -14.07 -1.50 -16.03
C ILE A 159 -13.38 -0.84 -17.24
N ASP A 160 -14.15 -0.43 -18.25
CA ASP A 160 -13.64 0.31 -19.41
C ASP A 160 -12.94 1.61 -19.00
N ALA A 161 -13.49 2.32 -18.02
CA ALA A 161 -12.87 3.54 -17.50
C ALA A 161 -11.49 3.25 -16.87
N VAL A 162 -11.38 2.24 -16.00
CA VAL A 162 -10.09 1.86 -15.40
C VAL A 162 -9.12 1.37 -16.46
N MET A 163 -9.59 0.63 -17.46
CA MET A 163 -8.77 0.18 -18.60
C MET A 163 -8.23 1.35 -19.41
N HIS A 164 -9.06 2.36 -19.70
CA HIS A 164 -8.66 3.56 -20.43
C HIS A 164 -7.47 4.26 -19.76
N PHE A 165 -7.49 4.36 -18.44
CA PHE A 165 -6.39 4.95 -17.66
C PHE A 165 -5.34 3.93 -17.19
N GLY A 166 -5.40 2.66 -17.61
CA GLY A 166 -4.57 1.58 -17.06
C GLY A 166 -3.06 1.82 -17.19
N ALA A 167 -2.63 2.51 -18.24
CA ALA A 167 -1.24 2.93 -18.39
C ALA A 167 -0.81 4.01 -17.39
N SER A 168 -1.72 4.90 -16.99
CA SER A 168 -1.47 5.94 -15.99
C SER A 168 -1.65 5.42 -14.56
N TYR A 169 -2.50 4.40 -14.37
CA TYR A 169 -2.86 3.84 -13.07
C TYR A 169 -2.72 2.31 -13.03
N LEU A 170 -1.48 1.84 -13.16
CA LEU A 170 -1.16 0.41 -13.24
C LEU A 170 -1.56 -0.38 -11.99
N ARG A 171 -1.35 0.15 -10.78
CA ARG A 171 -1.78 -0.46 -9.53
C ARG A 171 -3.30 -0.53 -9.45
N LEU A 172 -4.00 0.51 -9.86
CA LEU A 172 -5.47 0.51 -9.89
C LEU A 172 -5.99 -0.57 -10.85
N TYR A 173 -5.40 -0.62 -12.04
CA TYR A 173 -5.68 -1.63 -13.06
C TYR A 173 -5.41 -3.05 -12.54
N ASN A 174 -4.24 -3.29 -11.93
CA ASN A 174 -3.88 -4.59 -11.37
C ASN A 174 -4.82 -5.00 -10.23
N ARG A 175 -5.22 -4.05 -9.38
CA ARG A 175 -6.18 -4.31 -8.31
C ARG A 175 -7.55 -4.69 -8.85
N MET A 176 -8.01 -4.00 -9.89
CA MET A 176 -9.24 -4.37 -10.59
C MET A 176 -9.12 -5.78 -11.18
N ALA A 177 -8.03 -6.10 -11.86
CA ALA A 177 -7.79 -7.43 -12.42
C ALA A 177 -7.76 -8.52 -11.34
N ASP A 178 -7.08 -8.28 -10.22
CA ASP A 178 -7.05 -9.18 -9.06
C ASP A 178 -8.47 -9.39 -8.51
N ARG A 179 -9.29 -8.34 -8.46
CA ARG A 179 -10.68 -8.43 -7.98
C ARG A 179 -11.58 -9.19 -8.95
N LEU A 180 -11.44 -8.96 -10.25
CA LEU A 180 -12.17 -9.73 -11.28
C LEU A 180 -11.76 -11.21 -11.25
N ALA A 181 -10.48 -11.52 -11.04
CA ALA A 181 -10.02 -12.90 -10.88
C ALA A 181 -10.63 -13.60 -9.65
N VAL A 182 -10.90 -12.87 -8.57
CA VAL A 182 -11.65 -13.37 -7.42
C VAL A 182 -13.07 -13.75 -7.84
N TYR A 183 -13.79 -12.86 -8.54
CA TYR A 183 -15.16 -13.14 -8.98
C TYR A 183 -15.26 -14.31 -9.95
N VAL A 184 -14.32 -14.43 -10.89
CA VAL A 184 -14.25 -15.57 -11.82
C VAL A 184 -14.06 -16.88 -11.05
N ARG A 185 -13.11 -16.91 -10.10
CA ARG A 185 -12.82 -18.10 -9.30
C ARG A 185 -14.00 -18.50 -8.40
N GLU A 186 -14.70 -17.51 -7.85
CA GLU A 186 -15.83 -17.72 -6.94
C GLU A 186 -17.17 -17.86 -7.68
N GLU A 187 -17.15 -17.86 -9.01
CA GLU A 187 -18.34 -17.96 -9.87
C GLU A 187 -19.41 -16.88 -9.55
N THR A 188 -18.97 -15.71 -9.09
CA THR A 188 -19.82 -14.57 -8.67
C THR A 188 -19.86 -13.45 -9.70
N VAL A 189 -19.46 -13.74 -10.94
CA VAL A 189 -19.50 -12.76 -12.05
C VAL A 189 -20.96 -12.50 -12.44
N SER A 190 -21.36 -11.22 -12.47
CA SER A 190 -22.64 -10.80 -13.06
C SER A 190 -22.61 -11.09 -14.56
N ASP A 191 -23.56 -11.92 -15.02
CA ASP A 191 -23.71 -12.32 -16.42
C ASP A 191 -22.45 -12.95 -17.05
N PRO A 192 -22.11 -14.22 -16.70
CA PRO A 192 -20.88 -14.87 -17.16
C PRO A 192 -20.69 -14.88 -18.68
N GLY A 193 -21.78 -14.98 -19.45
CA GLY A 193 -21.73 -14.95 -20.92
C GLY A 193 -21.35 -13.58 -21.48
N VAL A 194 -21.81 -12.50 -20.86
CA VAL A 194 -21.43 -11.12 -21.24
C VAL A 194 -19.98 -10.86 -20.83
N PHE A 195 -19.61 -11.27 -19.62
CA PHE A 195 -18.24 -11.14 -19.12
C PHE A 195 -17.23 -11.86 -20.00
N THR A 196 -17.55 -13.08 -20.43
CA THR A 196 -16.70 -13.86 -21.34
C THR A 196 -16.48 -13.11 -22.65
N LYS A 197 -17.56 -12.60 -23.28
CA LYS A 197 -17.46 -11.78 -24.50
C LYS A 197 -16.65 -10.50 -24.27
N PHE A 198 -16.82 -9.87 -23.11
CA PHE A 198 -16.09 -8.68 -22.71
C PHE A 198 -14.58 -8.95 -22.55
N CYS A 199 -14.19 -10.04 -21.90
CA CYS A 199 -12.79 -10.47 -21.79
C CYS A 199 -12.19 -10.83 -23.15
N PHE A 200 -12.96 -11.44 -24.05
CA PHE A 200 -12.52 -11.70 -25.43
C PHE A 200 -12.26 -10.42 -26.22
N ALA A 201 -13.10 -9.38 -26.03
CA ALA A 201 -12.89 -8.07 -26.63
C ALA A 201 -11.67 -7.32 -26.05
N HIS A 202 -11.24 -7.70 -24.84
CA HIS A 202 -10.16 -7.04 -24.10
C HIS A 202 -9.04 -8.02 -23.70
N PRO A 203 -8.24 -8.54 -24.67
CA PRO A 203 -7.22 -9.55 -24.38
C PRO A 203 -6.22 -9.17 -23.28
N PRO A 204 -5.70 -7.93 -23.17
CA PRO A 204 -4.79 -7.55 -22.10
C PRO A 204 -5.41 -7.71 -20.70
N LEU A 205 -6.70 -7.38 -20.54
CA LEU A 205 -7.42 -7.55 -19.29
C LEU A 205 -7.59 -9.05 -18.97
N ASN A 206 -7.96 -9.85 -19.97
CA ASN A 206 -8.10 -11.30 -19.79
C ASN A 206 -6.77 -11.93 -19.31
N THR A 207 -5.65 -11.56 -19.93
CA THR A 207 -4.32 -12.01 -19.48
C THR A 207 -4.05 -11.59 -18.05
N ALA A 208 -4.30 -10.33 -17.69
CA ALA A 208 -4.09 -9.83 -16.34
C ALA A 208 -4.93 -10.57 -15.28
N ILE A 209 -6.17 -10.95 -15.62
CA ILE A 209 -7.07 -11.75 -14.77
C ILE A 209 -6.51 -13.16 -14.58
N ILE A 210 -6.05 -13.81 -15.65
CA ILE A 210 -5.45 -15.16 -15.58
C ILE A 210 -4.18 -15.13 -14.72
N GLU A 211 -3.28 -14.17 -14.98
CA GLU A 211 -2.06 -14.00 -14.19
C GLU A 211 -2.37 -13.73 -12.71
N ALA A 212 -3.41 -12.95 -12.41
CA ALA A 212 -3.85 -12.70 -11.04
C ALA A 212 -4.32 -13.98 -10.34
N ALA A 213 -5.08 -14.82 -11.05
CA ALA A 213 -5.51 -16.11 -10.53
C ALA A 213 -4.32 -17.03 -10.23
N ASP A 214 -3.32 -17.06 -11.11
CA ASP A 214 -2.13 -17.91 -10.95
C ASP A 214 -1.20 -17.41 -9.83
N ARG A 215 -0.96 -16.09 -9.73
CA ARG A 215 -0.24 -15.49 -8.59
C ARG A 215 -0.84 -15.90 -7.25
N ARG A 216 -2.17 -15.98 -7.17
CA ARG A 216 -2.87 -16.42 -5.95
C ARG A 216 -2.64 -17.90 -5.65
N LYS A 217 -2.69 -18.77 -6.66
CA LYS A 217 -2.40 -20.21 -6.51
C LYS A 217 -0.98 -20.42 -6.00
N GLU A 218 0.01 -19.75 -6.59
CA GLU A 218 1.40 -19.80 -6.14
C GLU A 218 1.57 -19.31 -4.70
N TRP A 219 0.90 -18.21 -4.34
CA TRP A 219 0.94 -17.68 -2.99
C TRP A 219 0.36 -18.68 -1.97
N LEU A 220 -0.76 -19.34 -2.29
CA LEU A 220 -1.34 -20.38 -1.44
C LEU A 220 -0.41 -21.57 -1.29
N ALA A 221 0.21 -22.05 -2.39
CA ALA A 221 1.18 -23.13 -2.35
C ALA A 221 2.41 -22.79 -1.48
N ARG A 222 2.97 -21.58 -1.63
CA ARG A 222 4.09 -21.10 -0.80
C ARG A 222 3.68 -20.95 0.66
N ARG A 223 2.46 -20.47 0.94
CA ARG A 223 1.94 -20.34 2.30
C ARG A 223 1.81 -21.71 2.98
N GLU A 224 1.34 -22.71 2.23
CA GLU A 224 1.21 -24.08 2.72
C GLU A 224 2.57 -24.72 2.98
N GLN A 225 3.53 -24.58 2.06
CA GLN A 225 4.91 -25.03 2.27
C GLN A 225 5.53 -24.43 3.54
N LYS A 226 5.35 -23.11 3.76
CA LYS A 226 5.81 -22.44 4.99
C LYS A 226 5.10 -22.95 6.24
N ARG A 227 3.83 -23.36 6.15
CA ARG A 227 3.11 -23.96 7.28
C ARG A 227 3.71 -25.32 7.65
N ILE A 228 3.88 -26.19 6.66
CA ILE A 228 4.49 -27.52 6.83
C ILE A 228 5.90 -27.39 7.41
N GLN A 229 6.71 -26.46 6.88
CA GLN A 229 8.06 -26.23 7.37
C GLN A 229 8.07 -25.78 8.84
N ARG A 230 7.19 -24.85 9.22
CA ARG A 230 7.06 -24.43 10.63
C ARG A 230 6.63 -25.57 11.55
N GLU A 231 5.79 -26.48 11.09
CA GLU A 231 5.38 -27.67 11.85
C GLU A 231 6.55 -28.65 12.02
N GLN A 232 7.31 -28.89 10.96
CA GLN A 232 8.54 -29.70 11.02
C GLN A 232 9.60 -29.09 11.94
N ASP A 233 9.81 -27.78 11.87
CA ASP A 233 10.76 -27.07 12.74
C ASP A 233 10.33 -27.13 14.21
N LYS A 234 9.03 -27.00 14.49
CA LYS A 234 8.48 -27.20 15.85
C LYS A 234 8.70 -28.62 16.35
N LEU A 235 8.53 -29.63 15.50
CA LEU A 235 8.78 -31.02 15.87
C LEU A 235 10.27 -31.25 16.17
N ARG A 236 11.17 -30.77 15.31
CA ARG A 236 12.62 -30.84 15.53
C ARG A 236 13.03 -30.17 16.84
N TRP A 237 12.57 -28.93 17.06
CA TRP A 237 12.80 -28.18 18.29
C TRP A 237 12.30 -28.93 19.53
N ASN A 238 11.11 -29.54 19.47
CA ASN A 238 10.56 -30.31 20.59
C ASN A 238 11.37 -31.58 20.88
N VAL A 239 11.89 -32.26 19.86
CA VAL A 239 12.77 -33.43 20.03
C VAL A 239 14.10 -33.02 20.65
N GLU A 240 14.75 -31.97 20.13
CA GLU A 240 16.00 -31.44 20.69
C GLU A 240 15.82 -30.99 22.14
N ARG A 241 14.73 -30.28 22.45
CA ARG A 241 14.40 -29.85 23.81
C ARG A 241 14.18 -31.04 24.74
N LYS A 242 13.49 -32.09 24.29
CA LYS A 242 13.32 -33.33 25.07
C LYS A 242 14.66 -34.01 25.34
N LYS A 243 15.53 -34.09 24.33
CA LYS A 243 16.87 -34.66 24.46
C LYS A 243 17.72 -33.89 25.47
N HIS A 244 17.79 -32.56 25.33
CA HIS A 244 18.52 -31.69 26.26
C HIS A 244 17.97 -31.77 27.69
N ASN A 245 16.64 -31.82 27.85
CA ASN A 245 16.04 -32.00 29.17
C ASN A 245 16.33 -33.38 29.78
N ALA A 246 16.38 -34.44 28.97
CA ALA A 246 16.77 -35.78 29.42
C ALA A 246 18.23 -35.83 29.86
N GLU A 247 19.13 -35.20 29.09
CA GLU A 247 20.56 -35.06 29.44
C GLU A 247 20.73 -34.31 30.77
N ARG A 248 20.02 -33.19 30.96
CA ARG A 248 20.02 -32.45 32.23
C ARG A 248 19.53 -33.29 33.42
N ARG A 249 18.46 -34.07 33.25
CA ARG A 249 17.95 -34.95 34.32
C ARG A 249 18.95 -36.04 34.68
N ALA A 250 19.58 -36.66 33.68
CA ALA A 250 20.59 -37.68 33.91
C ALA A 250 21.83 -37.11 34.64
N GLU A 251 22.22 -35.87 34.34
CA GLU A 251 23.31 -35.19 35.05
C GLU A 251 22.93 -34.83 36.49
N GLU A 252 21.71 -34.36 36.71
CA GLU A 252 21.18 -34.04 38.04
C GLU A 252 21.05 -35.30 38.92
N GLU A 253 20.56 -36.41 38.36
CA GLU A 253 20.54 -37.72 39.02
C GLU A 253 21.94 -38.18 39.42
N LYS A 254 22.94 -38.02 38.54
CA LYS A 254 24.35 -38.33 38.87
C LYS A 254 24.87 -37.46 40.00
N ARG A 255 24.56 -36.16 40.03
CA ARG A 255 24.95 -35.25 41.12
C ARG A 255 24.31 -35.65 42.44
N VAL A 256 23.00 -35.92 42.45
CA VAL A 256 22.28 -36.35 43.67
C VAL A 256 22.79 -37.71 44.17
N ALA A 257 23.07 -38.64 43.27
CA ALA A 257 23.68 -39.93 43.62
C ALA A 257 25.08 -39.74 44.24
N HIS A 258 25.89 -38.85 43.68
CA HIS A 258 27.22 -38.54 44.22
C HIS A 258 27.15 -37.85 45.60
N GLU A 259 26.27 -36.87 45.77
CA GLU A 259 26.06 -36.17 47.05
C GLU A 259 25.51 -37.11 48.13
N SER A 260 24.57 -38.00 47.78
CA SER A 260 24.04 -38.98 48.74
C SER A 260 25.09 -40.00 49.16
N ALA A 261 25.94 -40.47 48.23
CA ALA A 261 27.08 -41.35 48.53
C ALA A 261 28.10 -40.65 49.45
N MET A 262 28.44 -39.39 49.20
CA MET A 262 29.31 -38.57 50.06
C MET A 262 28.72 -38.38 51.46
N ARG A 263 27.41 -38.09 51.59
CA ARG A 263 26.74 -37.98 52.89
C ARG A 263 26.74 -39.30 53.65
N GLN A 264 26.47 -40.42 52.99
CA GLN A 264 26.53 -41.75 53.62
C GLN A 264 27.95 -42.08 54.11
N ALA A 265 28.98 -41.76 53.31
CA ALA A 265 30.37 -41.94 53.72
C ALA A 265 30.74 -41.06 54.92
N CYS A 266 30.24 -39.83 54.99
CA CYS A 266 30.45 -38.93 56.13
C CYS A 266 29.77 -39.46 57.41
N LEU A 267 28.51 -39.92 57.29
CA LEU A 267 27.77 -40.54 58.40
C LEU A 267 28.43 -41.84 58.90
N ALA A 268 29.03 -42.63 58.00
CA ALA A 268 29.79 -43.82 58.37
C ALA A 268 31.07 -43.45 59.17
N LYS A 269 31.79 -42.41 58.75
CA LYS A 269 32.97 -41.90 59.48
C LYS A 269 32.60 -41.34 60.85
N THR A 270 31.51 -40.60 60.98
CA THR A 270 31.06 -40.10 62.29
C THR A 270 30.58 -41.23 63.20
N ARG A 271 29.88 -42.23 62.68
CA ARG A 271 29.55 -43.45 63.45
C ARG A 271 30.79 -44.21 63.93
N ALA A 272 31.80 -44.36 63.08
CA ALA A 272 33.06 -44.99 63.47
C ALA A 272 33.76 -44.18 64.58
N SER A 273 33.86 -42.86 64.44
CA SER A 273 34.46 -41.99 65.44
C SER A 273 33.69 -41.95 66.77
N VAL A 274 32.36 -42.02 66.75
CA VAL A 274 31.55 -42.14 67.97
C VAL A 274 31.78 -43.49 68.63
N LYS A 275 31.86 -44.58 67.87
CA LYS A 275 32.14 -45.92 68.41
C LYS A 275 33.53 -45.98 69.06
N ASP A 276 34.54 -45.39 68.43
CA ASP A 276 35.90 -45.29 69.00
C ASP A 276 35.93 -44.44 70.27
N ARG A 277 35.13 -43.37 70.34
CA ARG A 277 34.97 -42.54 71.57
C ARG A 277 34.26 -43.26 72.70
N VAL A 278 33.30 -44.13 72.41
CA VAL A 278 32.60 -44.94 73.41
C VAL A 278 33.54 -46.03 73.96
N MET A 279 34.28 -46.71 73.08
CA MET A 279 35.28 -47.71 73.47
C MET A 279 36.40 -47.10 74.35
N THR A 280 36.92 -45.92 74.00
CA THR A 280 37.95 -45.23 74.79
C THR A 280 37.42 -44.62 76.11
N ALA A 281 36.10 -44.44 76.25
CA ALA A 281 35.48 -44.02 77.51
C ALA A 281 35.20 -45.22 78.43
N GLU A 282 34.95 -46.41 77.87
CA GLU A 282 34.80 -47.65 78.64
C GLU A 282 36.13 -48.18 79.19
N GLU A 283 37.26 -47.92 78.52
CA GLU A 283 38.61 -48.25 79.02
C GLU A 283 39.11 -47.32 80.16
N LYS A 284 38.38 -46.24 80.47
CA LYS A 284 38.73 -45.27 81.54
C LYS A 284 37.84 -45.38 82.79
N LYS A 285 37.00 -46.42 82.89
CA LYS A 285 36.30 -46.80 84.12
C LYS A 285 36.96 -48.01 84.75
#